data_AF-A0A3S1KLN2-F1
#
_entry.id   AF-A0A3S1KLN2-F1
#
_cell.length_a   1.000
_cell.length_b   1.000
_cell.length_c   1.000
_cell.angle_alpha   90.00
_cell.angle_beta   90.00
_cell.angle_gamma   90.00
#
_symmetry.space_group_name_H-M   'P 1'
#
loop_
_entity.id
_entity.type
_entity.pdbx_description
1 polymer ?
#
loop_
_entity_poly.entity_id
_entity_poly.type
_entity_poly.pdbx_seq_one_letter_code
_entity_poly.pdbx_strand_id
1 'polypeptide(L)'
;TNFVGLGLGALVSGVLAEYAPWPLKLTFVLYLALLALVTLLIWRTRETVLRPGRLSDVSMRPRLSVPADIRAAFVAPAVTGFGAMALVGFYAALAPSVLAQQLHVTNHAEAGALFFELSMVAAATILLTVRLSSR
;
A
#
# COMPACT_ATOMS: atom_id res chain seq x y z
N THR A 1 10.11 3.52 2.74
CA THR A 1 8.71 3.69 3.15
C THR A 1 7.89 2.66 2.37
N ASN A 2 6.73 2.20 2.86
CA ASN A 2 5.91 1.21 2.13
C ASN A 2 5.41 1.72 0.75
N PHE A 3 5.29 3.05 0.58
CA PHE A 3 4.87 3.69 -0.67
C PHE A 3 5.81 3.43 -1.85
N VAL A 4 7.10 3.24 -1.60
CA VAL A 4 8.06 2.89 -2.67
C VAL A 4 7.73 1.52 -3.28
N GLY A 5 7.38 0.55 -2.44
CA GLY A 5 6.96 -0.78 -2.87
C GLY A 5 5.63 -0.75 -3.62
N LEU A 6 4.66 0.05 -3.15
CA LEU A 6 3.38 0.24 -3.84
C LEU A 6 3.55 0.87 -5.24
N GLY A 7 4.39 1.91 -5.35
CA GLY A 7 4.68 2.54 -6.63
C GLY A 7 5.36 1.57 -7.60
N LEU A 8 6.47 0.95 -7.18
CA LEU A 8 7.18 -0.04 -8.01
C LEU A 8 6.29 -1.19 -8.44
N GLY A 9 5.45 -1.71 -7.54
CA GLY A 9 4.50 -2.78 -7.85
C GLY A 9 3.50 -2.38 -8.93
N ALA A 10 2.92 -1.18 -8.84
CA ALA A 10 2.00 -0.67 -9.84
C ALA A 10 2.67 -0.48 -11.20
N LEU A 11 3.87 0.13 -11.24
CA LEU A 11 4.63 0.33 -12.48
C LEU A 11 4.96 -1.00 -13.16
N VAL A 12 5.53 -1.94 -12.40
CA VAL A 12 5.89 -3.27 -12.90
C VAL A 12 4.64 -3.99 -13.41
N SER A 13 3.54 -3.96 -12.64
CA SER A 13 2.28 -4.59 -13.07
C SER A 13 1.67 -3.96 -14.32
N GLY A 14 1.74 -2.63 -14.49
CA GLY A 14 1.23 -1.93 -15.68
C GLY A 14 2.05 -2.22 -16.93
N VAL A 15 3.38 -2.23 -16.81
CA VAL A 15 4.29 -2.61 -17.91
C VAL A 15 4.09 -4.07 -18.31
N LEU A 16 3.98 -4.98 -17.33
CA LEU A 16 3.70 -6.39 -17.60
C LEU A 16 2.30 -6.60 -18.19
N ALA A 17 1.31 -5.83 -17.77
CA ALA A 17 -0.06 -5.92 -18.30
C ALA A 17 -0.20 -5.38 -19.73
N GLU A 18 0.71 -4.54 -20.20
CA GLU A 18 0.67 -4.03 -21.58
C GLU A 18 1.56 -4.85 -22.52
N TYR A 19 2.79 -5.15 -22.10
CA TYR A 19 3.82 -5.69 -23.00
C TYR A 19 4.03 -7.21 -22.88
N ALA A 20 3.42 -7.88 -21.90
CA ALA A 20 3.56 -9.33 -21.79
C ALA A 20 2.53 -10.06 -22.67
N PRO A 21 2.91 -11.23 -23.24
CA PRO A 21 2.02 -12.01 -24.11
C PRO A 21 0.78 -12.57 -23.39
N TRP A 22 0.81 -12.70 -22.06
CA TRP A 22 -0.35 -13.04 -21.22
C TRP A 22 -0.51 -12.06 -20.07
N PRO A 23 -1.05 -10.87 -20.33
CA PRO A 23 -0.99 -9.75 -19.40
C PRO A 23 -1.73 -10.00 -18.07
N LEU A 24 -2.86 -10.72 -18.11
CA LEU A 24 -3.59 -11.12 -16.91
C LEU A 24 -3.03 -12.34 -16.19
N LYS A 25 -2.14 -13.15 -16.79
CA LYS A 25 -1.61 -14.36 -16.13
C LYS A 25 -0.22 -14.13 -15.57
N LEU A 26 0.64 -13.44 -16.32
CA LEU A 26 2.04 -13.30 -15.98
C LEU A 26 2.24 -12.44 -14.72
N THR A 27 1.47 -11.37 -14.58
CA THR A 27 1.45 -10.53 -13.37
C THR A 27 1.06 -11.31 -12.12
N PHE A 28 0.03 -12.16 -12.21
CA PHE A 28 -0.40 -13.01 -11.10
C PHE A 28 0.59 -14.13 -10.78
N VAL A 29 1.21 -14.73 -11.79
CA VAL A 29 2.26 -15.75 -11.59
C VAL A 29 3.47 -15.15 -10.89
N LEU A 30 3.91 -13.95 -11.30
CA LEU A 30 5.01 -13.25 -10.64
C LEU A 30 4.67 -12.91 -9.19
N TYR A 31 3.44 -12.45 -8.94
CA TYR A 31 2.96 -12.19 -7.59
C TYR A 31 2.93 -13.45 -6.72
N LEU A 32 2.47 -14.58 -7.25
CA LEU A 32 2.49 -15.87 -6.57
C LEU A 32 3.91 -16.35 -6.26
N ALA A 33 4.84 -16.18 -7.19
CA ALA A 33 6.25 -16.54 -6.97
C ALA A 33 6.86 -15.69 -5.84
N LEU A 34 6.55 -14.40 -5.80
CA LEU A 34 7.01 -13.50 -4.75
C LEU A 34 6.41 -13.86 -3.39
N LEU A 35 5.12 -14.19 -3.34
CA LEU A 35 4.45 -14.71 -2.14
C LEU A 35 5.11 -16.00 -1.63
N ALA A 36 5.39 -16.96 -2.52
CA ALA A 36 6.06 -18.21 -2.14
C ALA A 36 7.47 -17.95 -1.57
N LEU A 37 8.21 -17.00 -2.16
CA LEU A 37 9.51 -16.58 -1.64
C LEU A 37 9.37 -15.97 -0.23
N VAL A 38 8.41 -15.07 -0.01
CA VAL A 38 8.14 -14.48 1.30
C VAL A 38 7.75 -15.55 2.32
N THR A 39 6.89 -16.50 1.95
CA THR A 39 6.52 -17.64 2.82
C THR A 39 7.76 -18.45 3.21
N LEU A 40 8.66 -18.74 2.27
CA LEU A 40 9.90 -19.46 2.56
C LEU A 40 10.81 -18.69 3.52
N LEU A 41 10.93 -17.37 3.35
CA LEU A 41 11.71 -16.51 4.24
C LEU A 41 11.13 -16.45 5.65
N ILE A 42 9.80 -16.29 5.77
CA ILE A 42 9.11 -16.31 7.06
C ILE A 42 9.25 -17.68 7.72
N TRP A 43 9.13 -18.77 6.96
CA TRP A 43 9.29 -20.12 7.49
C TRP A 43 10.70 -20.39 8.03
N ARG A 44 11.72 -19.74 7.47
CA ARG A 44 13.10 -19.77 7.99
C ARG A 44 13.33 -18.84 9.17
N THR A 45 12.42 -17.91 9.43
CA THR A 45 12.56 -16.96 10.54
C THR A 45 12.29 -17.70 11.84
N ARG A 46 13.17 -17.52 12.82
CA ARG A 46 13.03 -18.15 14.13
C ARG A 46 11.88 -17.50 14.90
N GLU A 47 11.16 -18.31 15.65
CA GLU A 47 10.18 -17.83 16.62
C GLU A 47 10.87 -16.88 17.61
N THR A 48 10.35 -15.66 17.72
CA THR A 48 10.89 -14.61 18.61
C THR A 48 10.22 -14.61 19.98
N VAL A 49 9.16 -15.40 20.15
CA VAL A 49 8.45 -15.52 21.42
C VAL A 49 9.19 -16.46 22.38
N LEU A 50 9.79 -15.87 23.42
CA LEU A 50 10.53 -16.57 24.48
C LEU A 50 9.63 -17.44 25.39
N ARG A 51 8.32 -17.14 25.45
CA ARG A 51 7.32 -17.87 26.25
C ARG A 51 6.02 -18.01 25.46
N PRO A 52 5.83 -19.12 24.74
CA PRO A 52 4.57 -19.38 24.07
C PRO A 52 3.47 -19.54 25.14
N GLY A 53 2.56 -18.57 25.24
CA GLY A 53 1.33 -18.73 26.03
C GLY A 53 0.44 -19.79 25.38
N ARG A 54 -0.46 -20.42 26.14
CA ARG A 54 -1.47 -21.30 25.50
C ARG A 54 -2.40 -20.41 24.67
N LEU A 55 -2.92 -20.93 23.56
CA LEU A 55 -3.95 -20.24 22.75
C LEU A 55 -5.17 -19.80 23.58
N SER A 56 -5.45 -20.51 24.69
CA SER A 56 -6.48 -20.16 25.68
C SER A 56 -6.21 -18.87 26.45
N ASP A 57 -4.95 -18.45 26.55
CA ASP A 57 -4.51 -17.32 27.37
C ASP A 57 -4.39 -16.03 26.53
N VAL A 58 -4.51 -16.17 25.19
CA VAL A 58 -4.54 -15.05 24.27
C VAL A 58 -5.91 -14.39 24.36
N SER A 59 -5.99 -13.31 25.13
CA SER A 59 -7.19 -12.46 25.18
C SER A 59 -7.49 -11.87 23.81
N MET A 60 -8.37 -12.52 23.04
CA MET A 60 -8.90 -12.04 21.75
C MET A 60 -9.91 -10.89 21.90
N ARG A 61 -9.97 -10.23 23.06
CA ARG A 61 -10.78 -9.02 23.24
C ARG A 61 -9.91 -7.78 22.94
N PRO A 62 -9.96 -7.24 21.71
CA PRO A 62 -9.28 -5.99 21.40
C PRO A 62 -9.88 -4.89 22.28
N ARG A 63 -9.09 -4.39 23.24
CA ARG A 63 -9.45 -3.20 24.03
C ARG A 63 -9.06 -1.96 23.24
N LEU A 64 -9.86 -1.61 22.22
CA LEU A 64 -9.76 -0.30 21.58
C LEU A 64 -10.50 0.72 22.45
N SER A 65 -9.77 1.41 23.32
CA SER A 65 -10.29 2.56 24.06
C SER A 65 -9.32 3.72 23.92
N VAL A 66 -9.84 4.86 23.47
CA VAL A 66 -9.12 6.14 23.51
C VAL A 66 -9.60 6.89 24.75
N PRO A 67 -8.71 7.15 25.73
CA PRO A 67 -9.02 7.95 26.92
C PRO A 67 -9.63 9.29 26.53
N ALA A 68 -10.65 9.74 27.27
CA ALA A 68 -11.43 10.94 26.95
C ALA A 68 -10.54 12.17 26.70
N ASP A 69 -9.49 12.33 27.51
CA ASP A 69 -8.58 13.48 27.50
C ASP A 69 -7.78 13.61 26.20
N ILE A 70 -7.55 12.52 25.46
CA ILE A 70 -6.77 12.53 24.22
C ILE A 70 -7.62 12.33 22.96
N ARG A 71 -8.96 12.22 23.09
CA ARG A 71 -9.83 11.98 21.94
C ARG A 71 -9.73 13.08 20.89
N ALA A 72 -9.73 14.34 21.30
CA ALA A 72 -9.60 15.45 20.37
C ALA A 72 -8.25 15.44 19.62
N ALA A 73 -7.16 15.15 20.34
CA ALA A 73 -5.82 15.03 19.77
C ALA A 73 -5.67 13.80 18.84
N PHE A 74 -6.50 12.78 19.01
CA PHE A 74 -6.54 11.59 18.15
C PHE A 74 -7.43 11.78 16.92
N VAL A 75 -8.60 12.39 17.09
CA VAL A 75 -9.61 12.54 16.03
C VAL A 75 -9.08 13.42 14.90
N ALA A 76 -8.40 14.53 15.20
CA ALA A 76 -7.90 15.42 14.14
C ALA A 76 -6.92 14.72 13.18
N PRO A 77 -5.82 14.09 13.63
CA PRO A 77 -4.94 13.30 12.75
C PRO A 77 -5.66 12.13 12.07
N ALA A 78 -6.59 11.45 12.75
CA ALA A 78 -7.33 10.34 12.17
C ALA A 78 -8.21 10.79 10.99
N VAL A 79 -8.93 11.90 11.13
CA VAL A 79 -9.75 12.49 10.06
C VAL A 79 -8.87 13.00 8.92
N THR A 80 -7.75 13.66 9.22
CA THR A 80 -6.81 14.11 8.20
C THR A 80 -6.20 12.93 7.42
N GLY A 81 -5.76 11.88 8.11
CA GLY A 81 -5.24 10.66 7.49
C GLY A 81 -6.30 9.95 6.64
N PHE A 82 -7.55 9.89 7.13
CA PHE A 82 -8.68 9.36 6.38
C PHE A 82 -8.93 10.17 5.10
N GLY A 83 -8.99 11.50 5.19
CA GLY A 83 -9.21 12.37 4.04
C GLY A 83 -8.10 12.24 2.99
N ALA A 84 -6.84 12.18 3.43
CA ALA A 84 -5.70 11.98 2.54
C ALA A 84 -5.76 10.62 1.81
N MET A 85 -6.04 9.53 2.54
CA MET A 85 -6.15 8.20 1.94
C MET A 85 -7.38 8.06 1.03
N ALA A 86 -8.50 8.71 1.38
CA ALA A 86 -9.68 8.76 0.53
C ALA A 86 -9.39 9.46 -0.80
N LEU A 87 -8.63 10.56 -0.79
CA LEU A 87 -8.23 11.25 -2.01
C LEU A 87 -7.30 10.40 -2.89
N VAL A 88 -6.35 9.68 -2.27
CA VAL A 88 -5.48 8.73 -2.99
C VAL A 88 -6.31 7.62 -3.65
N GLY A 89 -7.25 7.01 -2.92
CA GLY A 89 -8.12 5.97 -3.46
C GLY A 89 -9.05 6.48 -4.56
N PHE A 90 -9.61 7.68 -4.39
CA PHE A 90 -10.43 8.36 -5.39
C PHE A 90 -9.66 8.61 -6.68
N TYR A 91 -8.44 9.13 -6.59
CA TYR A 91 -7.58 9.35 -7.75
C TYR A 91 -7.22 8.03 -8.45
N ALA A 92 -6.85 7.00 -7.69
CA ALA A 92 -6.54 5.68 -8.24
C ALA A 92 -7.72 5.03 -8.96
N ALA A 93 -8.96 5.28 -8.51
CA ALA A 93 -10.17 4.76 -9.13
C ALA A 93 -10.63 5.56 -10.36
N LEU A 94 -10.45 6.89 -10.36
CA LEU A 94 -10.91 7.77 -11.43
C LEU A 94 -9.90 7.99 -12.54
N ALA A 95 -8.61 8.01 -12.25
CA ALA A 95 -7.60 8.25 -13.27
C ALA A 95 -7.70 7.25 -14.46
N PRO A 96 -7.85 5.92 -14.24
CA PRO A 96 -7.98 4.97 -15.34
C PRO A 96 -9.28 5.16 -16.14
N SER A 97 -10.39 5.51 -15.49
CA SER A 97 -11.69 5.68 -16.16
C SER A 97 -11.76 6.97 -16.98
N VAL A 98 -11.18 8.06 -16.48
CA VAL A 98 -11.05 9.33 -17.20
C VAL A 98 -10.14 9.18 -18.42
N LEU A 99 -9.00 8.49 -18.26
CA LEU A 99 -8.07 8.22 -19.37
C LEU A 99 -8.71 7.36 -20.46
N ALA A 100 -9.40 6.29 -20.06
CA ALA A 100 -10.06 5.40 -21.01
C ALA A 100 -11.22 6.08 -21.75
N GLN A 101 -12.02 6.92 -21.07
CA GLN A 101 -13.21 7.54 -21.68
C GLN A 101 -12.93 8.83 -22.45
N GLN A 102 -12.00 9.68 -21.99
CA GLN A 102 -11.78 11.00 -22.62
C GLN A 102 -10.61 11.01 -23.60
N LEU A 103 -9.56 10.20 -23.37
CA LEU A 103 -8.36 10.19 -24.20
C LEU A 103 -8.31 9.03 -25.21
N HIS A 104 -9.23 8.06 -25.15
CA HIS A 104 -9.22 6.82 -25.96
C HIS A 104 -7.92 6.01 -25.86
N VAL A 105 -7.14 6.21 -24.78
CA VAL A 105 -5.89 5.46 -24.56
C VAL A 105 -6.20 4.24 -23.70
N THR A 106 -6.16 3.06 -24.31
CA THR A 106 -6.34 1.75 -23.67
C THR A 106 -5.05 1.15 -23.10
N ASN A 107 -3.96 1.93 -23.05
CA ASN A 107 -2.65 1.46 -22.65
C ASN A 107 -2.55 1.38 -21.10
N HIS A 108 -2.43 0.15 -20.58
CA HIS A 108 -2.36 -0.13 -19.16
C HIS A 108 -1.05 0.33 -18.51
N ALA A 109 0.00 0.53 -19.32
CA ALA A 109 1.28 1.08 -18.84
C ALA A 109 1.14 2.54 -18.38
N GLU A 110 0.26 3.33 -19.01
CA GLU A 110 0.02 4.71 -18.60
C GLU A 110 -0.71 4.78 -17.26
N ALA A 111 -1.73 3.95 -17.05
CA ALA A 111 -2.41 3.84 -15.76
C ALA A 111 -1.44 3.43 -14.63
N GLY A 112 -0.52 2.50 -14.92
CA GLY A 112 0.56 2.12 -14.00
C GLY A 112 1.55 3.25 -13.72
N ALA A 113 1.92 4.04 -14.74
CA ALA A 113 2.83 5.18 -14.63
C ALA A 113 2.24 6.32 -13.77
N LEU A 114 0.95 6.63 -13.94
CA LEU A 114 0.25 7.62 -13.10
C LEU A 114 0.22 7.22 -11.63
N PHE A 115 -0.08 5.95 -11.34
CA PHE A 115 -0.06 5.47 -9.97
C PHE A 115 1.36 5.45 -9.38
N PHE A 116 2.37 5.15 -10.21
CA PHE A 116 3.77 5.24 -9.83
C PHE A 116 4.17 6.69 -9.49
N GLU A 117 3.78 7.66 -10.31
CA GLU A 117 4.04 9.09 -10.08
C GLU A 117 3.42 9.55 -8.76
N LEU A 118 2.14 9.24 -8.53
CA LEU A 118 1.45 9.55 -7.27
C LEU A 118 2.17 8.94 -6.06
N SER A 119 2.58 7.67 -6.17
CA SER A 119 3.27 6.95 -5.09
C SER A 119 4.67 7.53 -4.82
N MET A 120 5.39 7.96 -5.85
CA MET A 120 6.69 8.62 -5.73
C MET A 120 6.57 9.99 -5.08
N VAL A 121 5.57 10.79 -5.46
CA VAL A 121 5.28 12.08 -4.80
C VAL A 121 4.98 11.84 -3.32
N ALA A 122 4.11 10.89 -2.99
CA ALA A 122 3.81 10.55 -1.58
C ALA A 122 5.07 10.11 -0.81
N ALA A 123 5.90 9.25 -1.41
CA ALA A 123 7.15 8.81 -0.79
C ALA A 123 8.14 9.98 -0.58
N ALA A 124 8.28 10.87 -1.56
CA ALA A 124 9.12 12.06 -1.47
C ALA A 124 8.61 13.02 -0.39
N THR A 125 7.30 13.29 -0.33
CA THR A 125 6.68 14.09 0.73
C THR A 125 6.98 13.51 2.09
N ILE A 126 6.79 12.20 2.31
CA ILE A 126 7.09 11.55 3.59
C ILE A 126 8.56 11.71 3.95
N LEU A 127 9.48 11.48 3.01
CA LEU A 127 10.92 11.62 3.25
C LEU A 127 11.32 13.06 3.58
N LEU A 128 10.73 14.05 2.90
CA LEU A 128 10.94 15.47 3.15
C LEU A 128 10.37 15.88 4.52
N THR A 129 9.17 15.41 4.87
CA THR A 129 8.55 15.67 6.18
C THR A 129 9.35 15.05 7.31
N VAL A 130 9.92 13.85 7.13
CA VAL A 130 10.81 13.23 8.13
C VAL A 130 12.11 14.03 8.30
N ARG A 131 12.56 14.74 7.26
CA ARG A 131 13.73 15.63 7.34
C ARG A 131 13.43 17.00 7.97
N LEU A 132 12.16 17.37 8.09
CA LEU A 132 11.75 18.57 8.82
C LEU A 132 11.73 18.22 10.32
N SER A 133 12.79 18.59 11.02
CA SER A 133 12.83 18.55 12.49
C SER A 133 11.60 19.28 13.03
N SER A 134 10.78 18.57 13.80
CA SER A 134 9.77 19.17 14.66
C SER A 134 10.47 20.23 15.52
N ARG A 135 10.19 21.50 15.22
CA ARG A 135 10.45 22.62 16.11
C ARG A 135 9.16 22.95 16.84
#